data_AF-H9FDF5-F1
#
_entry.id   AF-H9FDF5-F1
#
_cell.length_a   1.000
_cell.length_b   1.000
_cell.length_c   1.000
_cell.angle_alpha   90.00
_cell.angle_beta   90.00
_cell.angle_gamma   90.00
#
_symmetry.space_group_name_H-M   'P 1'
#
loop_
_entity.id
_entity.type
_entity.pdbx_description
1 polymer ?
#
loop_
_entity_poly.entity_id
_entity_poly.type
_entity_poly.pdbx_seq_one_letter_code
_entity_poly.pdbx_strand_id
1 'polypeptide(L)'
;QVPARAFRVGCDNMLQGLARSLRCLGVDARMLGNGDDHRRAAEVARQEGRIILTSGQPFHKLRAQVGAGRCLSVDCSLKAQQQAKAVLKHFNVRVTHADIFSRCQACNCDQYLKVSRDMMKQLMWLSSHQEGPRSSGDKTTLSQEVQEPGPAPEAAPGGCTYDRPCRWLQAADLRAETPDMLTNGTRLQLAGVPVGVLRTPGLRHFYCCTRCGKVFWDGSHLDRVATHFRDVLESAPSPREPSPA
;
A
#
# COMPACT_ATOMS: atom_id res chain seq x y z
N GLN A 1 23.61 -3.39 5.14
CA GLN A 1 22.52 -2.73 4.37
C GLN A 1 21.26 -2.71 5.22
N VAL A 2 20.45 -1.66 5.13
CA VAL A 2 19.19 -1.54 5.90
C VAL A 2 18.03 -2.14 5.09
N PRO A 3 17.23 -3.08 5.60
CA PRO A 3 16.05 -3.59 4.86
C PRO A 3 15.04 -2.47 4.58
N ALA A 4 14.44 -2.43 3.39
CA ALA A 4 13.46 -1.41 3.00
C ALA A 4 12.36 -1.19 4.03
N ARG A 5 11.74 -2.28 4.52
CA ARG A 5 10.68 -2.23 5.56
C ARG A 5 11.11 -1.62 6.90
N ALA A 6 12.41 -1.66 7.21
CA ALA A 6 12.99 -1.10 8.43
C ALA A 6 13.52 0.33 8.23
N PHE A 7 13.66 0.78 6.98
CA PHE A 7 14.05 2.14 6.66
C PHE A 7 12.85 3.07 6.85
N ARG A 8 12.99 4.03 7.77
CA ARG A 8 11.92 4.97 8.15
C ARG A 8 12.31 6.40 7.86
N VAL A 9 11.49 7.07 7.06
CA VAL A 9 11.74 8.47 6.67
C VAL A 9 10.52 9.35 6.87
N GLY A 10 10.76 10.65 7.04
CA GLY A 10 9.78 11.72 6.96
C GLY A 10 10.11 12.63 5.79
N CYS A 11 9.22 12.72 4.81
CA CYS A 11 9.36 13.61 3.66
C CYS A 11 8.59 14.90 3.92
N ASP A 12 9.19 16.04 3.62
CA ASP A 12 8.47 17.31 3.58
C ASP A 12 7.36 17.32 2.50
N ASN A 13 6.56 18.38 2.49
CA ASN A 13 5.45 18.51 1.55
C ASN A 13 5.87 18.73 0.09
N MET A 14 7.13 19.12 -0.16
CA MET A 14 7.67 19.25 -1.51
C MET A 14 8.07 17.89 -2.08
N LEU A 15 8.33 16.91 -1.20
CA LEU A 15 8.78 15.57 -1.53
C LEU A 15 7.66 14.52 -1.43
N GLN A 16 6.39 14.90 -1.64
CA GLN A 16 5.27 13.93 -1.65
C GLN A 16 5.41 12.85 -2.73
N GLY A 17 5.90 13.24 -3.92
CA GLY A 17 6.17 12.29 -5.01
C GLY A 17 7.24 11.26 -4.63
N LEU A 18 8.31 11.72 -3.96
CA LEU A 18 9.35 10.88 -3.40
C LEU A 18 8.79 9.95 -2.32
N ALA A 19 7.97 10.47 -1.38
CA ALA A 19 7.35 9.66 -0.34
C ALA A 19 6.52 8.52 -0.93
N ARG A 20 5.72 8.79 -1.97
CA ARG A 20 4.95 7.76 -2.68
C ARG A 20 5.86 6.74 -3.35
N SER A 21 6.92 7.19 -4.02
CA SER A 21 7.90 6.31 -4.67
C SER A 21 8.62 5.40 -3.67
N LEU A 22 9.00 5.91 -2.50
CA LEU A 22 9.61 5.14 -1.42
C LEU A 22 8.62 4.11 -0.84
N ARG A 23 7.35 4.49 -0.63
CA ARG A 23 6.30 3.54 -0.20
C ARG A 23 6.08 2.42 -1.23
N CYS A 24 6.17 2.72 -2.53
CA CYS A 24 6.12 1.69 -3.57
C CYS A 24 7.20 0.62 -3.39
N LEU A 25 8.32 0.97 -2.76
CA LEU A 25 9.47 0.09 -2.54
C LEU A 25 9.51 -0.44 -1.10
N GLY A 26 8.41 -0.34 -0.35
CA GLY A 26 8.27 -0.91 1.01
C GLY A 26 8.89 -0.07 2.13
N VAL A 27 9.43 1.10 1.83
CA VAL A 27 9.97 2.04 2.83
C VAL A 27 8.84 2.69 3.62
N ASP A 28 9.00 2.77 4.94
CA ASP A 28 8.10 3.50 5.84
C ASP A 28 8.34 5.01 5.68
N ALA A 29 7.66 5.62 4.71
CA ALA A 29 7.79 7.05 4.42
C ALA A 29 6.54 7.83 4.86
N ARG A 30 6.68 8.68 5.87
CA ARG A 30 5.61 9.60 6.30
C ARG A 30 5.72 10.94 5.59
N MET A 31 4.58 11.53 5.25
CA MET A 31 4.53 12.91 4.78
C MET A 31 4.38 13.81 6.00
N LEU A 32 5.25 14.80 6.12
CA LEU A 32 5.23 15.81 7.17
C LEU A 32 4.33 16.95 6.69
N GLY A 33 3.33 17.37 7.47
CA GLY A 33 2.28 18.30 7.03
C GLY A 33 2.72 19.73 6.72
N ASN A 34 1.83 20.50 6.08
CA ASN A 34 2.07 21.82 5.45
C ASN A 34 2.09 23.05 6.39
N GLY A 35 2.05 22.88 7.70
CA GLY A 35 2.14 24.01 8.65
C GLY A 35 3.58 24.26 9.07
N ASP A 36 3.88 25.49 9.52
CA ASP A 36 5.17 26.03 10.02
C ASP A 36 5.92 25.22 11.10
N ASP A 37 5.44 24.01 11.38
CA ASP A 37 5.91 23.14 12.43
C ASP A 37 6.97 22.15 11.90
N HIS A 38 8.00 22.70 11.26
CA HIS A 38 9.28 21.99 11.10
C HIS A 38 9.76 21.43 12.45
N ARG A 39 9.37 22.07 13.55
CA ARG A 39 9.61 21.62 14.92
C ARG A 39 8.85 20.35 15.27
N ARG A 40 7.54 20.27 15.02
CA ARG A 40 6.79 19.01 15.16
C ARG A 40 7.29 17.93 14.22
N ALA A 41 7.64 18.28 12.99
CA ALA A 41 8.24 17.33 12.05
C ALA A 41 9.55 16.74 12.59
N ALA A 42 10.43 17.58 13.14
CA ALA A 42 11.66 17.18 13.80
C ALA A 42 11.40 16.40 15.10
N GLU A 43 10.38 16.75 15.87
CA GLU A 43 9.95 16.02 17.06
C GLU A 43 9.47 14.61 16.73
N VAL A 44 8.55 14.46 15.78
CA VAL A 44 8.08 13.15 15.32
C VAL A 44 9.25 12.33 14.76
N ALA A 45 10.16 12.94 14.01
CA ALA A 45 11.33 12.24 13.48
C ALA A 45 12.29 11.77 14.59
N ARG A 46 12.43 12.54 15.67
CA ARG A 46 13.22 12.14 16.85
C ARG A 46 12.55 11.00 17.60
N GLN A 47 11.27 11.17 17.97
CA GLN A 47 10.49 10.20 18.73
C GLN A 47 10.38 8.84 18.01
N GLU A 48 10.15 8.86 16.70
CA GLU A 48 9.91 7.62 15.94
C GLU A 48 11.17 7.04 15.28
N GLY A 49 12.34 7.66 15.48
CA GLY A 49 13.55 7.14 14.89
C GLY A 49 13.68 7.40 13.37
N ARG A 50 12.98 8.39 12.80
CA ARG A 50 12.98 8.66 11.34
C ARG A 50 14.11 9.57 10.89
N ILE A 51 14.54 9.37 9.66
CA ILE A 51 15.39 10.29 8.91
C ILE A 51 14.52 11.29 8.15
N ILE A 52 14.85 12.57 8.21
CA ILE A 52 14.13 13.61 7.47
C ILE A 52 14.71 13.74 6.07
N LEU A 53 13.84 13.71 5.06
CA LEU A 53 14.14 14.05 3.68
C LEU A 53 13.47 15.37 3.38
N THR A 54 14.25 16.35 2.96
CA THR A 54 13.74 17.69 2.64
C THR A 54 14.53 18.30 1.50
N SER A 55 13.97 19.32 0.84
CA SER A 55 14.66 20.05 -0.22
C SER A 55 14.60 21.56 0.02
N GLY A 56 15.67 22.27 -0.36
CA GLY A 56 15.75 23.73 -0.26
C GLY A 56 15.96 24.27 1.17
N GLN A 57 15.40 25.45 1.42
CA GLN A 57 15.61 26.25 2.65
C GLN A 57 15.23 25.54 3.97
N PRO A 58 14.19 24.70 4.05
CA PRO A 58 13.86 23.96 5.28
C PRO A 58 14.98 23.07 5.83
N PHE A 59 15.93 22.63 4.97
CA PHE A 59 17.00 21.72 5.34
C PHE A 59 17.83 22.22 6.53
N HIS A 60 18.26 23.49 6.51
CA HIS A 60 19.11 24.03 7.57
C HIS A 60 18.39 24.07 8.93
N LYS A 61 17.10 24.44 8.94
CA LYS A 61 16.27 24.49 10.15
C LYS A 61 16.00 23.10 10.72
N LEU A 62 15.69 22.13 9.86
CA LEU A 62 15.39 20.76 10.26
C LEU A 62 16.66 20.03 10.73
N ARG A 63 17.78 20.22 10.02
CA ARG A 63 19.08 19.65 10.39
C ARG A 63 19.55 20.10 11.76
N ALA A 64 19.31 21.36 12.14
CA ALA A 64 19.66 21.87 13.46
C ALA A 64 18.84 21.25 14.60
N GLN A 65 17.67 20.69 14.30
CA GLN A 65 16.74 20.13 15.29
C GLN A 65 16.82 18.60 15.41
N VAL A 66 17.55 17.94 14.51
CA VAL A 66 17.77 16.49 14.52
C VAL A 66 19.25 16.17 14.64
N GLY A 67 19.58 14.98 15.17
CA GLY A 67 20.98 14.54 15.30
C GLY A 67 21.73 14.46 13.97
N ALA A 68 23.07 14.44 14.03
CA ALA A 68 23.91 14.26 12.84
C ALA A 68 23.49 13.02 12.03
N GLY A 69 23.45 13.14 10.70
CA GLY A 69 23.05 12.06 9.79
C GLY A 69 21.55 11.75 9.76
N ARG A 70 20.70 12.51 10.45
CA ARG A 70 19.23 12.30 10.51
C ARG A 70 18.43 13.23 9.60
N CYS A 71 19.09 14.03 8.78
CA CYS A 71 18.47 14.90 7.78
C CYS A 71 19.28 14.84 6.48
N LEU A 72 18.61 14.63 5.35
CA LEU A 72 19.21 14.63 4.02
C LEU A 72 18.50 15.67 3.14
N SER A 73 19.31 16.51 2.48
CA SER A 73 18.84 17.39 1.42
C SER A 73 18.73 16.59 0.12
N VAL A 74 17.54 16.54 -0.46
CA VAL A 74 17.27 15.84 -1.72
C VAL A 74 17.25 16.84 -2.87
N ASP A 75 17.90 16.48 -3.98
CA ASP A 75 17.88 17.28 -5.20
C ASP A 75 16.46 17.34 -5.81
N CYS A 76 15.87 18.54 -5.81
CA CYS A 76 14.53 18.79 -6.31
C CYS A 76 14.45 18.92 -7.84
N SER A 77 15.58 18.99 -8.55
CA SER A 77 15.61 18.98 -10.01
C SER A 77 15.31 17.58 -10.59
N LEU A 78 15.51 16.54 -9.78
CA LEU A 78 15.30 15.15 -10.16
C LEU A 78 13.82 14.75 -10.05
N LYS A 79 13.39 13.82 -10.91
CA LYS A 79 12.06 13.20 -10.78
C LYS A 79 12.00 12.34 -9.52
N ALA A 80 10.81 12.18 -8.95
CA ALA A 80 10.57 11.42 -7.71
C ALA A 80 11.20 10.03 -7.67
N GLN A 81 11.22 9.32 -8.80
CA GLN A 81 11.83 7.99 -8.88
C GLN A 81 13.37 8.05 -8.82
N GLN A 82 13.99 9.04 -9.46
CA GLN A 82 15.44 9.27 -9.38
C GLN A 82 15.85 9.70 -7.98
N GLN A 83 15.05 10.58 -7.35
CA GLN A 83 15.22 10.95 -5.93
C GLN A 83 15.16 9.71 -5.03
N ALA A 84 14.21 8.80 -5.25
CA ALA A 84 14.10 7.56 -4.48
C ALA A 84 15.36 6.69 -4.63
N LYS A 85 15.87 6.51 -5.86
CA LYS A 85 17.12 5.77 -6.09
C LYS A 85 18.30 6.41 -5.37
N ALA A 86 18.43 7.73 -5.43
CA ALA A 86 19.51 8.45 -4.76
C ALA A 86 19.46 8.26 -3.23
N VAL A 87 18.26 8.38 -2.64
CA VAL A 87 18.05 8.14 -1.19
C VAL A 87 18.38 6.71 -0.80
N LEU A 88 17.91 5.72 -1.56
CA LEU A 88 18.16 4.30 -1.27
C LEU A 88 19.66 3.96 -1.35
N LYS A 89 20.37 4.48 -2.36
CA LYS A 89 21.82 4.31 -2.50
C LYS A 89 22.59 5.01 -1.39
N HIS A 90 22.20 6.24 -1.03
CA HIS A 90 22.86 7.02 0.02
C HIS A 90 22.81 6.32 1.38
N PHE A 91 21.67 5.75 1.76
CA PHE A 91 21.49 5.05 3.03
C PHE A 91 21.77 3.54 2.95
N ASN A 92 22.28 3.05 1.82
CA ASN A 92 22.58 1.65 1.59
C ASN A 92 21.39 0.72 1.95
N VAL A 93 20.21 1.10 1.45
CA VAL A 93 18.93 0.43 1.69
C VAL A 93 18.76 -0.71 0.71
N ARG A 94 18.47 -1.88 1.25
CA ARG A 94 18.24 -3.12 0.53
C ARG A 94 16.76 -3.24 0.16
N VAL A 95 16.47 -3.27 -1.15
CA VAL A 95 15.11 -3.44 -1.68
C VAL A 95 15.04 -4.74 -2.46
N THR A 96 14.05 -5.56 -2.15
CA THR A 96 13.76 -6.82 -2.85
C THR A 96 12.44 -6.70 -3.62
N HIS A 97 12.19 -7.64 -4.53
CA HIS A 97 10.91 -7.72 -5.22
C HIS A 97 9.71 -7.87 -4.26
N ALA A 98 9.89 -8.54 -3.12
CA ALA A 98 8.86 -8.69 -2.09
C ALA A 98 8.50 -7.37 -1.39
N ASP A 99 9.39 -6.37 -1.41
CA ASP A 99 9.11 -5.06 -0.83
C ASP A 99 8.21 -4.21 -1.74
N ILE A 100 8.09 -4.55 -3.03
CA ILE A 100 7.31 -3.76 -3.99
C ILE A 100 5.81 -3.82 -3.65
N PHE A 101 5.23 -2.64 -3.43
CA PHE A 101 3.87 -2.39 -2.97
C PHE A 101 3.49 -3.12 -1.67
N SER A 102 4.48 -3.55 -0.88
CA SER A 102 4.27 -4.04 0.48
C SER A 102 3.69 -2.97 1.41
N ARG A 103 3.73 -1.68 1.01
CA ARG A 103 3.10 -0.55 1.69
C ARG A 103 2.16 0.23 0.80
N CYS A 104 1.14 0.80 1.42
CA CYS A 104 0.12 1.61 0.77
C CYS A 104 0.73 2.94 0.37
N GLN A 105 0.79 3.19 -0.94
CA GLN A 105 1.35 4.42 -1.48
C GLN A 105 0.61 5.67 -0.97
N ALA A 106 -0.69 5.55 -0.69
CA ALA A 106 -1.52 6.65 -0.21
C ALA A 106 -1.28 6.97 1.27
N CYS A 107 -1.32 5.95 2.13
CA CYS A 107 -1.36 6.17 3.58
C CYS A 107 -0.13 5.65 4.33
N ASN A 108 0.73 4.82 3.73
CA ASN A 108 1.90 4.15 4.33
C ASN A 108 1.61 2.89 5.17
N CYS A 109 0.38 2.37 5.16
CA CYS A 109 0.01 1.11 5.83
C CYS A 109 0.68 -0.09 5.15
N ASP A 110 1.18 -1.07 5.92
CA ASP A 110 1.71 -2.35 5.42
C ASP A 110 0.71 -3.51 5.53
N GLN A 111 -0.49 -3.26 6.06
CA GLN A 111 -1.52 -4.27 6.21
C GLN A 111 -2.57 -4.19 5.10
N TYR A 112 -2.80 -5.34 4.47
CA TYR A 112 -3.76 -5.52 3.39
C TYR A 112 -4.60 -6.78 3.57
N LEU A 113 -5.83 -6.72 3.05
CA LEU A 113 -6.71 -7.87 2.88
C LEU A 113 -6.76 -8.27 1.41
N LYS A 114 -6.62 -9.56 1.12
CA LYS A 114 -6.87 -10.13 -0.20
C LYS A 114 -8.37 -10.33 -0.39
N VAL A 115 -8.93 -9.77 -1.46
CA VAL A 115 -10.35 -9.90 -1.79
C VAL A 115 -10.45 -10.62 -3.14
N SER A 116 -11.17 -11.74 -3.21
CA SER A 116 -11.35 -12.44 -4.47
C SER A 116 -12.09 -11.56 -5.48
N ARG A 117 -11.91 -11.85 -6.76
CA ARG A 117 -12.61 -11.12 -7.83
C ARG A 117 -14.13 -11.14 -7.64
N ASP A 118 -14.69 -12.28 -7.24
CA ASP A 118 -16.15 -12.42 -7.11
C ASP A 118 -16.68 -11.75 -5.84
N MET A 119 -15.93 -11.81 -4.74
CA MET A 119 -16.25 -11.02 -3.54
C MET A 119 -16.20 -9.51 -3.85
N MET A 120 -15.22 -9.04 -4.62
CA MET A 120 -15.15 -7.64 -5.04
C MET A 120 -16.38 -7.22 -5.86
N LYS A 121 -16.85 -8.08 -6.79
CA LYS A 121 -18.09 -7.82 -7.53
C LYS A 121 -19.29 -7.68 -6.59
N GLN A 122 -19.42 -8.59 -5.63
CA GLN A 122 -20.51 -8.57 -4.65
C GLN A 122 -20.49 -7.28 -3.82
N LEU A 123 -19.32 -6.89 -3.32
CA LEU A 123 -19.14 -5.63 -2.57
C LEU A 123 -19.53 -4.40 -3.40
N MET A 124 -19.08 -4.33 -4.66
CA MET A 124 -19.44 -3.25 -5.56
C MET A 124 -20.94 -3.20 -5.83
N TRP A 125 -21.58 -4.35 -6.07
CA TRP A 125 -23.01 -4.45 -6.30
C TRP A 125 -23.84 -4.00 -5.08
N LEU A 126 -23.53 -4.52 -3.89
CA LEU A 126 -24.22 -4.16 -2.65
C LEU A 126 -24.11 -2.66 -2.34
N SER A 127 -22.93 -2.08 -2.57
CA SER A 127 -22.69 -0.66 -2.27
C SER A 127 -23.48 0.27 -3.19
N SER A 128 -23.69 -0.11 -4.46
CA SER A 128 -24.53 0.66 -5.38
C SER A 128 -26.02 0.64 -5.03
N HIS A 129 -26.48 -0.39 -4.30
CA HIS A 129 -27.91 -0.55 -3.94
C HIS A 129 -28.23 -0.05 -2.52
N GLN A 130 -27.23 0.26 -1.69
CA GLN A 130 -27.45 0.90 -0.38
C GLN A 130 -27.58 2.43 -0.45
N GLU A 131 -27.20 3.08 -1.56
CA GLU A 131 -27.40 4.53 -1.77
C GLU A 131 -28.78 4.90 -2.36
N GLY A 132 -29.81 4.09 -2.09
CA GLY A 132 -31.22 4.39 -2.42
C GLY A 132 -31.91 5.26 -1.35
N PRO A 133 -33.05 5.94 -1.67
CA PRO A 133 -33.61 6.98 -0.81
C PRO A 133 -34.04 6.41 0.55
N ARG A 134 -33.62 7.05 1.64
CA ARG A 134 -34.30 6.90 2.93
C ARG A 134 -35.72 7.45 2.79
N SER A 135 -36.66 6.62 2.38
CA SER A 135 -38.08 6.92 2.46
C SER A 135 -38.79 5.84 3.25
N SER A 136 -39.53 6.35 4.22
CA SER A 136 -40.47 5.71 5.12
C SER A 136 -41.32 4.62 4.46
N GLY A 137 -41.42 3.49 5.17
CA GLY A 137 -42.54 2.54 5.20
C GLY A 137 -43.05 1.97 3.89
N ASP A 138 -42.82 0.67 3.66
CA ASP A 138 -43.94 -0.28 3.69
C ASP A 138 -43.47 -1.72 3.89
N LYS A 139 -44.30 -2.51 4.56
CA LYS A 139 -44.14 -3.95 4.78
C LYS A 139 -44.40 -4.70 3.47
N THR A 140 -43.44 -5.51 3.01
CA THR A 140 -43.79 -6.66 2.16
C THR A 140 -42.92 -7.88 2.45
N THR A 141 -43.61 -8.83 3.09
CA THR A 141 -43.50 -10.29 3.16
C THR A 141 -42.33 -11.00 2.47
N LEU A 142 -41.65 -11.83 3.28
CA LEU A 142 -40.67 -12.84 2.91
C LEU A 142 -41.20 -13.83 1.85
N SER A 143 -40.34 -14.16 0.90
CA SER A 143 -40.28 -15.49 0.28
C SER A 143 -38.84 -16.00 0.40
N GLN A 144 -38.70 -17.14 1.05
CA GLN A 144 -37.45 -17.86 1.29
C GLN A 144 -37.04 -18.61 0.03
N GLU A 145 -35.83 -18.38 -0.48
CA GLU A 145 -35.15 -19.33 -1.35
C GLU A 145 -33.87 -19.80 -0.67
N VAL A 146 -33.85 -21.10 -0.41
CA VAL A 146 -32.74 -21.88 0.15
C VAL A 146 -31.65 -21.97 -0.93
N GLN A 147 -30.42 -21.58 -0.61
CA GLN A 147 -29.26 -21.87 -1.45
C GLN A 147 -28.21 -22.65 -0.67
N GLU A 148 -27.98 -23.86 -1.18
CA GLU A 148 -27.04 -24.90 -0.77
C GLU A 148 -25.57 -24.41 -0.70
N PRO A 149 -24.72 -25.07 0.10
CA PRO A 149 -23.33 -24.66 0.30
C PRO A 149 -22.48 -24.94 -0.95
N GLY A 150 -21.92 -23.89 -1.54
CA GLY A 150 -20.98 -23.99 -2.66
C GLY A 150 -19.66 -24.68 -2.28
N PRO A 151 -18.98 -25.35 -3.23
CA PRO A 151 -17.83 -26.20 -2.95
C PRO A 151 -16.60 -25.38 -2.52
N ALA A 152 -15.77 -26.02 -1.69
CA ALA A 152 -14.53 -25.46 -1.14
C ALA A 152 -13.57 -24.97 -2.24
N PRO A 153 -12.82 -23.88 -2.01
CA PRO A 153 -11.91 -23.34 -3.02
C PRO A 153 -10.74 -24.31 -3.28
N GLU A 154 -10.67 -24.82 -4.51
CA GLU A 154 -9.57 -25.63 -5.03
C GLU A 154 -8.22 -24.90 -4.93
N ALA A 155 -7.19 -25.68 -4.60
CA ALA A 155 -5.81 -25.23 -4.54
C ALA A 155 -5.31 -24.74 -5.92
N ALA A 156 -4.73 -23.54 -5.94
CA ALA A 156 -4.30 -22.87 -7.15
C ALA A 156 -3.03 -23.48 -7.77
N PRO A 157 -2.97 -23.68 -9.10
CA PRO A 157 -1.71 -23.74 -9.84
C PRO A 157 -1.20 -22.33 -10.19
N GLY A 158 0.12 -22.19 -10.01
CA GLY A 158 1.10 -21.14 -10.37
C GLY A 158 0.65 -19.82 -11.01
N GLY A 159 1.08 -18.71 -10.40
CA GLY A 159 1.17 -17.40 -11.06
C GLY A 159 1.44 -16.23 -10.09
N CYS A 160 2.61 -15.59 -10.26
CA CYS A 160 3.18 -14.42 -9.54
C CYS A 160 3.73 -14.65 -8.12
N THR A 161 5.05 -14.86 -8.06
CA THR A 161 5.86 -15.34 -6.93
C THR A 161 6.40 -14.22 -6.02
N TYR A 162 5.56 -13.40 -5.39
CA TYR A 162 6.00 -12.59 -4.23
C TYR A 162 4.82 -12.38 -3.30
N ASP A 163 4.58 -13.34 -2.40
CA ASP A 163 3.41 -13.31 -1.53
C ASP A 163 3.57 -12.20 -0.49
N ARG A 164 2.85 -11.07 -0.69
CA ARG A 164 2.79 -10.01 0.32
C ARG A 164 2.24 -10.60 1.62
N PRO A 165 2.68 -10.14 2.81
CA PRO A 165 2.09 -10.56 4.07
C PRO A 165 0.66 -10.03 4.18
N CYS A 166 -0.28 -10.75 3.60
CA CYS A 166 -1.68 -10.40 3.56
C CYS A 166 -2.52 -11.67 3.67
N ARG A 167 -3.61 -11.56 4.43
CA ARG A 167 -4.59 -12.64 4.59
C ARG A 167 -5.82 -12.35 3.74
N TRP A 168 -6.58 -13.40 3.44
CA TRP A 168 -7.87 -13.27 2.77
C TRP A 168 -8.88 -12.56 3.66
N LEU A 169 -9.70 -11.72 3.03
CA LEU A 169 -10.87 -11.09 3.64
C LEU A 169 -11.84 -12.19 4.06
N GLN A 170 -12.27 -12.13 5.32
CA GLN A 170 -13.27 -13.02 5.89
C GLN A 170 -14.56 -12.24 6.17
N ALA A 171 -15.68 -12.95 6.30
CA ALA A 171 -16.96 -12.31 6.64
C ALA A 171 -16.88 -11.52 7.97
N ALA A 172 -16.10 -12.02 8.95
CA ALA A 172 -15.87 -11.36 10.23
C ALA A 172 -15.10 -10.04 10.13
N ASP A 173 -14.47 -9.74 8.99
CA ASP A 173 -13.79 -8.46 8.76
C ASP A 173 -14.74 -7.37 8.32
N LEU A 174 -15.94 -7.72 7.84
CA LEU A 174 -16.95 -6.79 7.34
C LEU A 174 -18.02 -6.55 8.38
N ARG A 175 -18.57 -5.33 8.40
CA ARG A 175 -19.77 -5.05 9.20
C ARG A 175 -21.00 -5.61 8.51
N ALA A 176 -21.87 -6.27 9.27
CA ALA A 176 -23.09 -6.90 8.75
C ALA A 176 -24.04 -5.90 8.07
N GLU A 177 -24.14 -4.67 8.62
CA GLU A 177 -25.06 -3.63 8.13
C GLU A 177 -24.50 -2.85 6.93
N THR A 178 -23.17 -2.71 6.87
CA THR A 178 -22.46 -1.90 5.87
C THR A 178 -21.35 -2.74 5.23
N PRO A 179 -21.66 -3.43 4.10
CA PRO A 179 -20.78 -4.46 3.54
C PRO A 179 -19.45 -3.92 3.01
N ASP A 180 -19.35 -2.61 2.73
CA ASP A 180 -18.11 -1.94 2.31
C ASP A 180 -17.27 -1.40 3.48
N MET A 181 -17.70 -1.61 4.73
CA MET A 181 -16.99 -1.14 5.91
C MET A 181 -16.35 -2.31 6.67
N LEU A 182 -15.05 -2.18 6.94
CA LEU A 182 -14.33 -3.09 7.81
C LEU A 182 -14.79 -2.91 9.27
N THR A 183 -14.66 -3.96 10.09
CA THR A 183 -15.00 -3.90 11.53
C THR A 183 -14.25 -2.81 12.28
N ASN A 184 -13.00 -2.52 11.86
CA ASN A 184 -12.18 -1.42 12.39
C ASN A 184 -12.65 0.00 12.00
N GLY A 185 -13.77 0.14 11.28
CA GLY A 185 -14.35 1.41 10.84
C GLY A 185 -13.81 1.95 9.51
N THR A 186 -12.87 1.25 8.86
CA THR A 186 -12.33 1.67 7.57
C THR A 186 -13.29 1.32 6.44
N ARG A 187 -13.72 2.32 5.65
CA ARG A 187 -14.55 2.11 4.47
C ARG A 187 -13.70 1.81 3.23
N LEU A 188 -14.00 0.72 2.54
CA LEU A 188 -13.35 0.33 1.29
C LEU A 188 -13.71 1.32 0.17
N GLN A 189 -12.70 1.79 -0.56
CA GLN A 189 -12.85 2.78 -1.63
C GLN A 189 -13.24 2.10 -2.96
N LEU A 190 -14.43 1.48 -2.97
CA LEU A 190 -14.91 0.67 -4.10
C LEU A 190 -15.17 1.52 -5.36
N ALA A 191 -15.59 2.77 -5.21
CA ALA A 191 -15.76 3.71 -6.31
C ALA A 191 -14.46 3.97 -7.11
N GLY A 192 -13.29 3.71 -6.50
CA GLY A 192 -12.00 3.81 -7.17
C GLY A 192 -11.65 2.62 -8.06
N VAL A 193 -12.48 1.57 -8.10
CA VAL A 193 -12.26 0.36 -8.92
C VAL A 193 -13.01 0.51 -10.25
N PRO A 194 -12.31 0.64 -11.39
CA PRO A 194 -12.96 0.70 -12.69
C PRO A 194 -13.67 -0.63 -13.00
N VAL A 195 -14.93 -0.59 -13.42
CA VAL A 195 -15.71 -1.81 -13.73
C VAL A 195 -15.02 -2.70 -14.76
N GLY A 196 -14.28 -2.12 -15.71
CA GLY A 196 -13.51 -2.87 -16.71
C GLY A 196 -12.39 -3.76 -16.15
N VAL A 197 -11.83 -3.43 -14.98
CA VAL A 197 -10.77 -4.23 -14.33
C VAL A 197 -11.28 -5.61 -13.93
N LEU A 198 -12.58 -5.74 -13.59
CA LEU A 198 -13.17 -7.03 -13.25
C LEU A 198 -13.20 -8.02 -14.42
N ARG A 199 -13.05 -7.52 -15.66
CA ARG A 199 -12.98 -8.33 -16.88
C ARG A 199 -11.55 -8.65 -17.31
N THR A 200 -10.53 -8.13 -16.62
CA THR A 200 -9.13 -8.36 -16.97
C THR A 200 -8.79 -9.85 -16.88
N PRO A 201 -8.32 -10.48 -17.97
CA PRO A 201 -7.89 -11.87 -17.95
C PRO A 201 -6.76 -12.08 -16.93
N GLY A 202 -6.83 -13.16 -16.15
CA GLY A 202 -5.81 -13.50 -15.16
C GLY A 202 -5.88 -12.73 -13.83
N LEU A 203 -6.75 -11.73 -13.68
CA LEU A 203 -6.95 -11.06 -12.40
C LEU A 203 -7.74 -11.97 -11.44
N ARG A 204 -7.08 -12.42 -10.36
CA ARG A 204 -7.68 -13.34 -9.37
C ARG A 204 -8.19 -12.63 -8.12
N HIS A 205 -7.49 -11.60 -7.67
CA HIS A 205 -7.76 -10.92 -6.41
C HIS A 205 -7.35 -9.45 -6.41
N PHE A 206 -7.89 -8.73 -5.45
CA PHE A 206 -7.60 -7.34 -5.12
C PHE A 206 -6.92 -7.28 -3.75
N TYR A 207 -6.22 -6.18 -3.50
CA TYR A 207 -5.62 -5.87 -2.20
C TYR A 207 -6.30 -4.62 -1.63
N CYS A 208 -6.91 -4.75 -0.46
CA CYS A 208 -7.59 -3.66 0.24
C CYS A 208 -6.75 -3.21 1.43
N CYS A 209 -6.38 -1.94 1.47
CA CYS A 209 -5.64 -1.36 2.59
C CYS A 209 -6.54 -1.29 3.84
N THR A 210 -6.11 -1.89 4.96
CA THR A 210 -6.90 -1.95 6.20
C THR A 210 -7.02 -0.61 6.94
N ARG A 211 -6.26 0.41 6.52
CA ARG A 211 -6.25 1.74 7.15
C ARG A 211 -6.98 2.82 6.36
N CYS A 212 -6.80 2.88 5.05
CA CYS A 212 -7.45 3.91 4.23
C CYS A 212 -8.50 3.36 3.26
N GLY A 213 -8.67 2.04 3.22
CA GLY A 213 -9.66 1.37 2.37
C GLY A 213 -9.34 1.38 0.88
N LYS A 214 -8.19 1.94 0.46
CA LYS A 214 -7.81 1.99 -0.94
C LYS A 214 -7.63 0.58 -1.51
N VAL A 215 -8.20 0.35 -2.69
CA VAL A 215 -8.18 -0.92 -3.41
C VAL A 215 -7.10 -0.90 -4.48
N PHE A 216 -6.33 -1.98 -4.56
CA PHE A 216 -5.27 -2.20 -5.55
C PHE A 216 -5.46 -3.56 -6.22
N TRP A 217 -4.86 -3.75 -7.39
CA TRP A 217 -4.84 -5.02 -8.11
C TRP A 217 -3.53 -5.16 -8.87
N ASP A 218 -3.16 -6.40 -9.18
CA ASP A 218 -1.97 -6.66 -9.97
C ASP A 218 -2.26 -6.34 -11.45
N GLY A 219 -1.27 -5.75 -12.11
CA GLY A 219 -1.33 -5.33 -13.52
C GLY A 219 0.02 -4.78 -13.95
N SER A 220 0.10 -4.18 -15.14
CA SER A 220 1.35 -3.68 -15.72
C SER A 220 2.10 -2.64 -14.88
N HIS A 221 1.49 -2.10 -13.81
CA HIS A 221 2.16 -1.19 -12.90
C HIS A 221 3.28 -1.86 -12.12
N LEU A 222 3.12 -3.14 -11.73
CA LEU A 222 4.15 -3.88 -11.01
C LEU A 222 5.42 -4.04 -11.87
N ASP A 223 5.26 -4.50 -13.11
CA ASP A 223 6.37 -4.72 -14.03
C ASP A 223 7.08 -3.40 -14.38
N ARG A 224 6.33 -2.31 -14.53
CA ARG A 224 6.89 -0.97 -14.76
C ARG A 224 7.72 -0.49 -13.57
N VAL A 225 7.25 -0.68 -12.34
CA VAL A 225 8.01 -0.31 -11.15
C VAL A 225 9.26 -1.19 -11.02
N ALA A 226 9.13 -2.50 -11.18
CA ALA A 226 10.27 -3.42 -11.14
C ALA A 226 11.33 -3.08 -12.20
N THR A 227 10.90 -2.77 -13.42
CA THR A 227 11.79 -2.34 -14.51
C THR A 227 12.47 -1.01 -14.18
N HIS A 228 11.71 -0.03 -13.69
CA HIS A 228 12.26 1.29 -13.41
C HIS A 228 13.30 1.25 -12.28
N PHE A 229 13.12 0.40 -11.27
CA PHE A 229 14.01 0.30 -10.11
C PHE A 229 14.99 -0.88 -10.17
N ARG A 230 15.17 -1.50 -11.34
CA ARG A 230 16.05 -2.67 -11.52
C ARG A 230 17.46 -2.48 -10.95
N ASP A 231 18.03 -1.28 -11.03
CA ASP A 231 19.38 -0.97 -10.55
C ASP A 231 19.51 -0.86 -9.03
N VAL A 232 18.39 -0.80 -8.31
CA VAL A 232 18.36 -0.76 -6.83
C VAL A 232 17.66 -1.98 -6.22
N LEU A 233 17.09 -2.85 -7.06
CA LEU A 233 16.53 -4.12 -6.63
C LEU A 233 17.64 -5.15 -6.53
N GLU A 234 17.71 -5.84 -5.41
CA GLU A 234 18.53 -7.05 -5.33
C GLU A 234 17.95 -8.12 -6.27
N SER A 235 18.85 -8.77 -7.00
CA SER A 235 18.53 -9.99 -7.71
C SER A 235 17.96 -11.01 -6.71
N ALA A 236 16.94 -11.75 -7.12
CA ALA A 236 16.42 -12.85 -6.33
C ALA A 236 17.60 -13.77 -5.92
N PRO A 237 17.62 -14.31 -4.68
CA PRO A 237 18.60 -15.33 -4.35
C PRO A 237 18.48 -16.42 -5.40
N SER A 238 19.58 -16.75 -6.08
CA SER A 238 19.64 -17.95 -6.91
C SER A 238 19.17 -19.14 -6.06
N PRO A 239 18.39 -20.09 -6.60
CA PRO A 239 18.19 -21.36 -5.93
C PRO A 239 19.58 -21.89 -5.60
N ARG A 240 19.87 -22.06 -4.31
CA ARG A 240 21.13 -22.69 -3.87
C ARG A 240 21.15 -24.05 -4.55
N GLU A 241 22.09 -24.25 -5.47
CA GLU A 241 22.37 -25.59 -6.00
C GLU A 241 22.66 -26.50 -4.80
N PRO A 242 22.02 -27.68 -4.72
CA PRO A 242 22.34 -28.63 -3.66
C PRO A 242 23.83 -28.98 -3.77
N SER A 243 24.59 -28.74 -2.68
CA SER A 243 25.98 -29.15 -2.59
C SER A 243 26.10 -30.64 -2.92
N PRO A 244 27.04 -31.05 -3.78
CA PRO A 244 27.33 -32.46 -3.97
C PRO A 244 27.87 -33.02 -2.63
N ALA A 245 27.27 -34.15 -2.24
CA ALA A 245 27.70 -34.96 -1.09
C ALA A 245 29.05 -35.64 -1.36
#